data_AF-A0A0R1SDX4-F1
#
_entry.id   AF-A0A0R1SDX4-F1
#
_cell.length_a   1.000
_cell.length_b   1.000
_cell.length_c   1.000
_cell.angle_alpha   90.00
_cell.angle_beta   90.00
_cell.angle_gamma   90.00
#
_symmetry.space_group_name_H-M   'P 1'
#
loop_
_entity.id
_entity.type
_entity.pdbx_description
1 polymer ?
#
loop_
_entity_poly.entity_id
_entity_poly.type
_entity_poly.pdbx_seq_one_letter_code
_entity_poly.pdbx_strand_id
1 'polypeptide(L)'
;MNKMLHKSLFIGITALGLFAAAGVASSQTVSAKSKAVKVTKNYATKSAGADRNVIPTGNYAIYTKPGTVKGARMVASKGTLRGLAGSQNSKDYFRAYRVAKTNKGSWYAKVVTFDYKNRGWIYVGKTNPDDDWASVGFGLKHTETTHTAAMPGTTTVKLTNPGITNVLWNAPYRSQYRAEKTIDDTEPYGGENFTVTKSVEMTREGTPYYYIVNQDRPSIRGWIYAGAVIEQVPVPTDPVPNNVVFAKIIDADSGYEVGTPTLTNTNTSLTNAAAFLTTELGNGSTDEAKLGAYAPGYTYSTLSAADKSANYSAIANAAYGSTVTVKARLASKAPADTLVDATLANATK
;
A
#
# COMPACT_ATOMS: atom_id res chain seq x y z
N MET A 1 37.80 -33.04 -24.36
CA MET A 1 38.22 -33.60 -25.66
C MET A 1 37.41 -34.86 -25.91
N ASN A 2 36.45 -34.80 -26.85
CA ASN A 2 36.01 -35.93 -27.69
C ASN A 2 35.07 -35.36 -28.76
N LYS A 3 35.63 -35.22 -29.96
CA LYS A 3 34.98 -34.88 -31.22
C LYS A 3 34.31 -36.15 -31.78
N MET A 4 33.10 -36.04 -32.32
CA MET A 4 32.62 -36.84 -33.47
C MET A 4 31.56 -36.01 -34.23
N LEU A 5 31.96 -35.36 -35.34
CA LEU A 5 31.64 -35.66 -36.75
C LEU A 5 30.13 -35.64 -37.09
N HIS A 6 29.62 -34.54 -37.66
CA HIS A 6 29.47 -34.25 -39.10
C HIS A 6 28.37 -35.08 -39.81
N LYS A 7 27.35 -34.39 -40.35
CA LYS A 7 26.81 -34.63 -41.70
C LYS A 7 26.00 -33.43 -42.20
N SER A 8 26.55 -32.83 -43.25
CA SER A 8 26.01 -31.79 -44.13
C SER A 8 24.81 -32.30 -44.94
N LEU A 9 23.83 -31.43 -45.20
CA LEU A 9 22.90 -31.62 -46.32
C LEU A 9 23.08 -30.48 -47.34
N PHE A 10 23.60 -30.88 -48.50
CA PHE A 10 23.81 -30.04 -49.67
C PHE A 10 22.50 -29.89 -50.47
N ILE A 11 22.18 -28.63 -50.78
CA ILE A 11 21.77 -28.08 -52.08
C ILE A 11 21.09 -29.05 -53.08
N GLY A 12 19.80 -28.81 -53.35
CA GLY A 12 19.14 -29.20 -54.59
C GLY A 12 18.65 -27.95 -55.32
N ILE A 13 19.45 -27.45 -56.27
CA ILE A 13 19.05 -26.43 -57.25
C ILE A 13 18.18 -27.14 -58.28
N THR A 14 16.87 -26.85 -58.26
CA THR A 14 15.99 -27.22 -59.38
C THR A 14 16.07 -26.14 -60.45
N ALA A 15 16.38 -26.59 -61.66
CA ALA A 15 16.67 -25.80 -62.85
C ALA A 15 15.54 -24.85 -63.28
N LEU A 16 15.95 -23.68 -63.79
CA LEU A 16 15.11 -22.76 -64.54
C LEU A 16 14.72 -23.40 -65.89
N GLY A 17 13.44 -23.76 -66.03
CA GLY A 17 12.80 -23.97 -67.33
C GLY A 17 12.15 -22.68 -67.79
N LEU A 18 12.80 -21.95 -68.69
CA LEU A 18 12.28 -20.77 -69.37
C LEU A 18 11.50 -21.23 -70.62
N PHE A 19 10.17 -21.10 -70.60
CA PHE A 19 9.38 -21.03 -71.83
C PHE A 19 8.65 -19.68 -71.86
N ALA A 20 9.02 -18.88 -72.86
CA ALA A 20 8.38 -17.62 -73.18
C ALA A 20 7.00 -17.88 -73.80
N ALA A 21 5.95 -17.38 -73.16
CA ALA A 21 4.73 -16.98 -73.85
C ALA A 21 4.59 -15.47 -73.62
N ALA A 22 4.79 -14.70 -74.69
CA ALA A 22 4.55 -13.27 -74.71
C ALA A 22 3.06 -13.01 -74.48
N GLY A 23 2.71 -12.65 -73.24
CA GLY A 23 1.43 -12.07 -72.87
C GLY A 23 1.71 -10.94 -71.92
N VAL A 24 1.41 -9.71 -72.33
CA VAL A 24 1.55 -8.51 -71.49
C VAL A 24 0.46 -8.58 -70.41
N ALA A 25 0.67 -9.40 -69.38
CA ALA A 25 -0.16 -9.40 -68.20
C ALA A 25 0.25 -8.20 -67.36
N SER A 26 -0.54 -7.12 -67.44
CA SER A 26 -0.58 -6.11 -66.40
C SER A 26 -0.86 -6.84 -65.09
N SER A 27 0.22 -7.11 -64.35
CA SER A 27 0.15 -7.75 -63.04
C SER A 27 -0.51 -6.75 -62.10
N GLN A 28 -1.84 -6.72 -62.10
CA GLN A 28 -2.60 -6.11 -61.03
C GLN A 28 -2.20 -6.90 -59.78
N THR A 29 -1.33 -6.33 -58.97
CA THR A 29 -1.17 -6.76 -57.58
C THR A 29 -2.53 -6.59 -56.92
N VAL A 30 -3.30 -7.67 -56.86
CA VAL A 30 -4.53 -7.73 -56.06
C VAL A 30 -4.10 -7.61 -54.60
N SER A 31 -3.98 -6.38 -54.12
CA SER A 31 -3.87 -6.10 -52.69
C SER A 31 -5.21 -6.47 -52.07
N ALA A 32 -5.33 -7.70 -51.56
CA ALA A 32 -6.50 -8.12 -50.78
C ALA A 32 -6.72 -7.09 -49.67
N LYS A 33 -7.84 -6.36 -49.73
CA LYS A 33 -8.18 -5.30 -48.78
C LYS A 33 -8.12 -5.86 -47.37
N SER A 34 -7.11 -5.48 -46.59
CA SER A 34 -6.93 -6.00 -45.24
C SER A 34 -8.19 -5.69 -44.43
N LYS A 35 -8.90 -6.74 -43.97
CA LYS A 35 -10.13 -6.57 -43.18
C LYS A 35 -9.83 -5.66 -41.99
N ALA A 36 -10.66 -4.64 -41.81
CA ALA A 36 -10.55 -3.71 -40.68
C ALA A 36 -10.51 -4.48 -39.35
N VAL A 37 -9.68 -4.02 -38.43
CA VAL A 37 -9.58 -4.64 -37.10
C VAL A 37 -10.82 -4.29 -36.30
N LYS A 38 -11.51 -5.32 -35.79
CA LYS A 38 -12.72 -5.19 -34.98
C LYS A 38 -12.62 -6.02 -33.71
N VAL A 39 -13.37 -5.62 -32.69
CA VAL A 39 -13.50 -6.37 -31.43
C VAL A 39 -14.44 -7.56 -31.67
N THR A 40 -14.02 -8.76 -31.28
CA THR A 40 -14.77 -10.01 -31.41
C THR A 40 -15.20 -10.57 -30.06
N LYS A 41 -14.52 -10.19 -28.98
CA LYS A 41 -14.93 -10.48 -27.59
C LYS A 41 -14.75 -9.24 -26.74
N ASN A 42 -15.66 -8.98 -25.81
CA ASN A 42 -15.56 -7.90 -24.81
C ASN A 42 -16.41 -8.25 -23.59
N TYR A 43 -15.77 -8.54 -22.47
CA TYR A 43 -16.48 -8.96 -21.26
C TYR A 43 -15.74 -8.48 -20.01
N ALA A 44 -16.46 -8.45 -18.89
CA ALA A 44 -15.88 -8.20 -17.58
C ALA A 44 -15.05 -9.40 -17.14
N THR A 45 -13.90 -9.14 -16.55
CA THR A 45 -12.94 -10.18 -16.17
C THR A 45 -13.45 -10.94 -14.93
N LYS A 46 -13.15 -12.23 -14.85
CA LYS A 46 -13.78 -13.17 -13.90
C LYS A 46 -13.03 -13.35 -12.59
N SER A 47 -11.70 -13.18 -12.60
CA SER A 47 -10.86 -13.36 -11.41
C SER A 47 -11.24 -12.41 -10.28
N ALA A 48 -10.80 -12.65 -9.04
CA ALA A 48 -11.08 -11.72 -7.95
C ALA A 48 -10.39 -10.38 -8.23
N GLY A 49 -10.87 -9.32 -7.58
CA GLY A 49 -10.29 -8.00 -7.77
C GLY A 49 -8.80 -7.95 -7.43
N ALA A 50 -8.42 -8.46 -6.26
CA ALA A 50 -7.05 -8.41 -5.76
C ALA A 50 -6.03 -9.00 -6.75
N ASP A 51 -6.40 -10.07 -7.46
CA ASP A 51 -5.54 -10.81 -8.40
C ASP A 51 -5.24 -10.07 -9.71
N ARG A 52 -5.79 -8.87 -9.90
CA ARG A 52 -5.69 -8.10 -11.15
C ARG A 52 -5.23 -6.67 -10.92
N ASN A 53 -4.45 -6.49 -9.85
CA ASN A 53 -3.61 -5.32 -9.68
C ASN A 53 -2.44 -5.40 -10.67
N VAL A 54 -2.23 -4.30 -11.39
CA VAL A 54 -1.24 -4.24 -12.45
C VAL A 54 -0.52 -2.90 -12.44
N ILE A 55 0.71 -2.90 -12.94
CA ILE A 55 1.42 -1.69 -13.36
C ILE A 55 1.61 -1.72 -14.88
N PRO A 56 1.65 -0.55 -15.54
CA PRO A 56 2.05 -0.50 -16.93
C PRO A 56 3.55 -0.80 -17.08
N THR A 57 3.95 -1.34 -18.23
CA THR A 57 5.37 -1.52 -18.58
C THR A 57 5.96 -0.28 -19.27
N GLY A 58 5.10 0.62 -19.77
CA GLY A 58 5.51 1.76 -20.57
C GLY A 58 5.83 1.46 -22.04
N ASN A 59 5.69 0.20 -22.49
CA ASN A 59 5.94 -0.18 -23.89
C ASN A 59 4.76 0.10 -24.82
N TYR A 60 3.56 0.22 -24.24
CA TYR A 60 2.30 0.44 -24.93
C TYR A 60 1.52 1.57 -24.26
N ALA A 61 0.66 2.25 -25.02
CA ALA A 61 -0.18 3.34 -24.56
C ALA A 61 -1.59 2.84 -24.16
N ILE A 62 -2.31 3.63 -23.38
CA ILE A 62 -3.75 3.41 -23.09
C ILE A 62 -4.57 4.18 -24.12
N TYR A 63 -5.65 3.56 -24.61
CA TYR A 63 -6.56 4.13 -25.61
C TYR A 63 -8.03 4.06 -25.17
N THR A 64 -8.90 4.83 -25.81
CA THR A 64 -10.36 4.84 -25.53
C THR A 64 -11.07 3.53 -25.89
N LYS A 65 -10.51 2.78 -26.83
CA LYS A 65 -10.90 1.43 -27.27
C LYS A 65 -9.62 0.68 -27.68
N PRO A 66 -9.64 -0.64 -27.94
CA PRO A 66 -8.45 -1.37 -28.38
C PRO A 66 -7.68 -0.62 -29.47
N GLY A 67 -6.40 -0.33 -29.24
CA GLY A 67 -5.63 0.70 -29.97
C GLY A 67 -5.53 0.50 -31.48
N THR A 68 -5.65 -0.73 -31.98
CA THR A 68 -5.66 -1.05 -33.41
C THR A 68 -7.02 -0.91 -34.09
N VAL A 69 -8.10 -0.65 -33.33
CA VAL A 69 -9.46 -0.50 -33.86
C VAL A 69 -9.66 0.94 -34.35
N LYS A 70 -10.34 1.10 -35.49
CA LYS A 70 -10.60 2.43 -36.08
C LYS A 70 -11.24 3.39 -35.08
N GLY A 71 -10.69 4.60 -34.99
CA GLY A 71 -11.15 5.65 -34.08
C GLY A 71 -10.74 5.45 -32.62
N ALA A 72 -9.74 4.63 -32.33
CA ALA A 72 -9.08 4.64 -31.03
C ALA A 72 -8.30 5.94 -30.84
N ARG A 73 -8.54 6.62 -29.71
CA ARG A 73 -7.81 7.83 -29.31
C ARG A 73 -6.92 7.51 -28.12
N MET A 74 -5.71 8.05 -28.10
CA MET A 74 -4.77 7.86 -27.00
C MET A 74 -5.28 8.60 -25.76
N VAL A 75 -5.27 7.93 -24.62
CA VAL A 75 -5.65 8.48 -23.30
C VAL A 75 -4.39 8.77 -22.48
N ALA A 76 -3.44 7.84 -22.46
CA ALA A 76 -2.16 8.02 -21.79
C ALA A 76 -1.02 7.49 -22.67
N SER A 77 0.03 8.31 -22.82
CA SER A 77 1.19 8.00 -23.66
C SER A 77 2.09 6.94 -23.01
N LYS A 78 2.97 6.33 -23.81
CA LYS A 78 4.03 5.43 -23.29
C LYS A 78 4.91 6.11 -22.23
N GLY A 79 5.26 7.38 -22.43
CA GLY A 79 6.05 8.17 -21.49
C GLY A 79 5.34 8.36 -20.15
N THR A 80 4.06 8.77 -20.19
CA THR A 80 3.20 8.88 -19.00
C THR A 80 3.17 7.57 -18.23
N LEU A 81 3.00 6.45 -18.93
CA LEU A 81 2.90 5.14 -18.31
C LEU A 81 4.23 4.64 -17.73
N ARG A 82 5.38 4.99 -18.32
CA ARG A 82 6.68 4.76 -17.67
C ARG A 82 6.79 5.51 -16.34
N GLY A 83 6.31 6.75 -16.29
CA GLY A 83 6.26 7.52 -15.04
C GLY A 83 5.40 6.85 -13.97
N LEU A 84 4.19 6.41 -14.33
CA LEU A 84 3.30 5.71 -13.39
C LEU A 84 3.83 4.33 -12.97
N ALA A 85 4.59 3.66 -13.83
CA ALA A 85 5.23 2.39 -13.51
C ALA A 85 6.27 2.54 -12.38
N GLY A 86 7.06 3.62 -12.41
CA GLY A 86 8.10 3.92 -11.42
C GLY A 86 7.65 4.77 -10.22
N SER A 87 6.39 5.20 -10.19
CA SER A 87 5.87 6.03 -9.08
C SER A 87 5.91 5.28 -7.74
N GLN A 88 6.27 6.01 -6.68
CA GLN A 88 6.23 5.53 -5.30
C GLN A 88 4.88 5.82 -4.62
N ASN A 89 3.83 6.13 -5.39
CA ASN A 89 2.48 6.35 -4.87
C ASN A 89 1.53 5.22 -5.33
N SER A 90 0.84 4.60 -4.38
CA SER A 90 -0.11 3.50 -4.59
C SER A 90 -1.37 3.92 -5.34
N LYS A 91 -1.70 5.21 -5.34
CA LYS A 91 -2.80 5.74 -6.17
C LYS A 91 -2.57 5.52 -7.69
N ASP A 92 -1.31 5.35 -8.09
CA ASP A 92 -0.90 5.16 -9.48
C ASP A 92 -0.85 3.67 -9.89
N TYR A 93 -1.20 2.75 -8.98
CA TYR A 93 -1.51 1.37 -9.36
C TYR A 93 -2.76 1.32 -10.23
N PHE A 94 -2.86 0.28 -11.06
CA PHE A 94 -4.01 0.05 -11.91
C PHE A 94 -4.76 -1.21 -11.51
N ARG A 95 -6.08 -1.18 -11.69
CA ARG A 95 -6.93 -2.38 -11.69
C ARG A 95 -7.38 -2.71 -13.10
N ALA A 96 -7.13 -3.94 -13.55
CA ALA A 96 -7.78 -4.46 -14.74
C ALA A 96 -9.21 -4.96 -14.42
N TYR A 97 -10.17 -4.63 -15.28
CA TYR A 97 -11.58 -4.93 -14.99
C TYR A 97 -12.41 -5.42 -16.19
N ARG A 98 -11.85 -5.37 -17.41
CA ARG A 98 -12.44 -6.02 -18.59
C ARG A 98 -11.33 -6.51 -19.51
N VAL A 99 -11.69 -7.42 -20.41
CA VAL A 99 -10.81 -7.88 -21.50
C VAL A 99 -11.53 -7.83 -22.84
N ALA A 100 -10.76 -7.67 -23.91
CA ALA A 100 -11.28 -7.70 -25.27
C ALA A 100 -10.32 -8.41 -26.21
N LYS A 101 -10.87 -9.19 -27.14
CA LYS A 101 -10.14 -9.84 -28.24
C LYS A 101 -10.51 -9.17 -29.56
N THR A 102 -9.53 -8.98 -30.44
CA THR A 102 -9.80 -8.54 -31.81
C THR A 102 -9.88 -9.71 -32.79
N ASN A 103 -10.42 -9.47 -33.99
CA ASN A 103 -10.39 -10.43 -35.10
C ASN A 103 -8.97 -10.78 -35.59
N LYS A 104 -7.93 -10.09 -35.10
CA LYS A 104 -6.51 -10.40 -35.35
C LYS A 104 -5.88 -11.19 -34.20
N GLY A 105 -6.69 -11.67 -33.25
CA GLY A 105 -6.24 -12.46 -32.09
C GLY A 105 -5.51 -11.65 -31.02
N SER A 106 -5.45 -10.32 -31.13
CA SER A 106 -4.84 -9.47 -30.11
C SER A 106 -5.77 -9.27 -28.92
N TRP A 107 -5.23 -9.40 -27.72
CA TRP A 107 -5.93 -9.15 -26.47
C TRP A 107 -5.58 -7.78 -25.89
N TYR A 108 -6.58 -7.18 -25.26
CA TYR A 108 -6.49 -5.90 -24.58
C TYR A 108 -7.15 -6.01 -23.21
N ALA A 109 -6.56 -5.37 -22.21
CA ALA A 109 -7.16 -5.19 -20.89
C ALA A 109 -7.71 -3.76 -20.77
N LYS A 110 -8.91 -3.61 -20.19
CA LYS A 110 -9.41 -2.31 -19.75
C LYS A 110 -8.97 -2.08 -18.31
N VAL A 111 -8.26 -0.99 -18.08
CA VAL A 111 -7.63 -0.65 -16.80
C VAL A 111 -8.09 0.71 -16.31
N VAL A 112 -7.93 0.93 -15.00
CA VAL A 112 -8.12 2.23 -14.34
C VAL A 112 -7.08 2.40 -13.23
N THR A 113 -6.51 3.60 -13.06
CA THR A 113 -5.72 3.92 -11.85
C THR A 113 -6.58 3.90 -10.59
N PHE A 114 -5.97 3.69 -9.43
CA PHE A 114 -6.68 3.71 -8.15
C PHE A 114 -7.24 5.10 -7.81
N ASP A 115 -6.64 6.17 -8.35
CA ASP A 115 -7.17 7.54 -8.31
C ASP A 115 -8.18 7.89 -9.42
N TYR A 116 -8.58 6.90 -10.23
CA TYR A 116 -9.57 7.03 -11.31
C TYR A 116 -9.18 7.89 -12.52
N LYS A 117 -8.01 8.56 -12.53
CA LYS A 117 -7.63 9.53 -13.57
C LYS A 117 -7.34 8.90 -14.93
N ASN A 118 -6.64 7.77 -14.96
CA ASN A 118 -6.25 7.13 -16.22
C ASN A 118 -7.08 5.87 -16.44
N ARG A 119 -7.97 5.90 -17.44
CA ARG A 119 -8.86 4.77 -17.77
C ARG A 119 -8.89 4.49 -19.26
N GLY A 120 -8.70 3.23 -19.64
CA GLY A 120 -8.83 2.82 -21.04
C GLY A 120 -8.32 1.43 -21.32
N TRP A 121 -8.04 1.15 -22.58
CA TRP A 121 -7.61 -0.14 -23.11
C TRP A 121 -6.13 -0.13 -23.45
N ILE A 122 -5.42 -1.15 -22.97
CA ILE A 122 -3.99 -1.37 -23.24
C ILE A 122 -3.78 -2.77 -23.80
N TYR A 123 -2.83 -2.89 -24.73
CA TYR A 123 -2.49 -4.17 -25.36
C TYR A 123 -1.75 -5.09 -24.37
N VAL A 124 -2.13 -6.36 -24.33
CA VAL A 124 -1.60 -7.36 -23.38
C VAL A 124 -1.21 -8.69 -24.06
N GLY A 125 -1.03 -8.69 -25.37
CA GLY A 125 -0.49 -9.85 -26.09
C GLY A 125 -1.49 -10.64 -26.93
N LYS A 126 -1.20 -11.93 -27.12
CA LYS A 126 -2.02 -12.89 -27.87
C LYS A 126 -2.72 -13.92 -27.00
N THR A 127 -2.35 -13.99 -25.73
CA THR A 127 -2.98 -14.84 -24.71
C THR A 127 -4.09 -14.06 -24.00
N ASN A 128 -5.15 -14.75 -23.60
CA ASN A 128 -6.21 -14.15 -22.81
C ASN A 128 -5.71 -13.91 -21.38
N PRO A 129 -5.59 -12.65 -20.91
CA PRO A 129 -5.08 -12.38 -19.57
C PRO A 129 -6.07 -12.78 -18.46
N ASP A 130 -7.34 -13.02 -18.80
CA ASP A 130 -8.35 -13.46 -17.81
C ASP A 130 -8.22 -14.94 -17.43
N ASP A 131 -7.37 -15.69 -18.14
CA ASP A 131 -7.04 -17.08 -17.77
C ASP A 131 -5.98 -17.11 -16.66
N ASP A 132 -5.04 -16.16 -16.66
CA ASP A 132 -4.00 -15.98 -15.64
C ASP A 132 -3.47 -14.53 -15.66
N TRP A 133 -3.86 -13.75 -14.66
CA TRP A 133 -3.40 -12.37 -14.51
C TRP A 133 -1.97 -12.26 -13.99
N ALA A 134 -1.44 -13.27 -13.28
CA ALA A 134 -0.07 -13.26 -12.78
C ALA A 134 0.94 -13.26 -13.94
N SER A 135 0.59 -13.95 -15.04
CA SER A 135 1.39 -14.01 -16.27
C SER A 135 1.08 -12.89 -17.28
N VAL A 136 0.30 -11.87 -16.91
CA VAL A 136 0.01 -10.75 -17.83
C VAL A 136 1.29 -10.02 -18.24
N GLY A 137 1.41 -9.73 -19.53
CA GLY A 137 2.60 -9.13 -20.12
C GLY A 137 2.33 -8.01 -21.12
N PHE A 138 3.35 -7.70 -21.92
CA PHE A 138 3.37 -6.65 -22.92
C PHE A 138 3.15 -5.25 -22.34
N GLY A 139 1.93 -4.73 -22.35
CA GLY A 139 1.62 -3.39 -21.83
C GLY A 139 1.45 -3.33 -20.32
N LEU A 140 1.25 -4.48 -19.67
CA LEU A 140 1.03 -4.58 -18.24
C LEU A 140 1.97 -5.62 -17.62
N LYS A 141 2.11 -5.54 -16.31
CA LYS A 141 2.71 -6.56 -15.45
C LYS A 141 1.83 -6.67 -14.21
N HIS A 142 1.63 -7.89 -13.72
CA HIS A 142 1.02 -8.12 -12.41
C HIS A 142 1.83 -7.46 -11.30
N THR A 143 1.16 -6.99 -10.26
CA THR A 143 1.82 -6.43 -9.08
C THR A 143 1.03 -6.77 -7.83
N GLU A 144 1.74 -7.15 -6.78
CA GLU A 144 1.22 -7.05 -5.44
C GLU A 144 1.30 -5.60 -4.99
N THR A 145 0.34 -5.16 -4.19
CA THR A 145 0.29 -3.79 -3.65
C THR A 145 0.76 -3.74 -2.20
N THR A 146 0.79 -4.88 -1.53
CA THR A 146 1.34 -5.07 -0.18
C THR A 146 2.21 -6.32 -0.13
N HIS A 147 3.05 -6.43 0.89
CA HIS A 147 3.73 -7.67 1.24
C HIS A 147 3.57 -7.95 2.74
N THR A 148 3.70 -9.20 3.16
CA THR A 148 3.63 -9.56 4.58
C THR A 148 4.78 -8.89 5.34
N ALA A 149 4.45 -8.29 6.47
CA ALA A 149 5.42 -7.69 7.39
C ALA A 149 5.45 -8.46 8.71
N ALA A 150 6.47 -8.21 9.53
CA ALA A 150 6.57 -8.81 10.86
C ALA A 150 5.38 -8.38 11.74
N MET A 151 4.93 -9.30 12.60
CA MET A 151 3.94 -8.97 13.63
C MET A 151 4.60 -8.10 14.73
N PRO A 152 3.83 -7.24 15.41
CA PRO A 152 4.32 -6.53 16.59
C PRO A 152 4.71 -7.50 17.70
N GLY A 153 5.57 -7.06 18.61
CA GLY A 153 6.01 -7.88 19.75
C GLY A 153 4.83 -8.25 20.65
N THR A 154 3.91 -7.29 20.83
CA THR A 154 2.63 -7.49 21.50
C THR A 154 1.48 -7.36 20.51
N THR A 155 0.62 -8.38 20.43
CA THR A 155 -0.53 -8.34 19.52
C THR A 155 -1.74 -7.63 20.10
N THR A 156 -1.80 -7.42 21.42
CA THR A 156 -2.86 -6.62 22.04
C THR A 156 -2.50 -5.15 21.93
N VAL A 157 -3.39 -4.36 21.32
CA VAL A 157 -3.17 -2.94 21.04
C VAL A 157 -4.40 -2.11 21.40
N LYS A 158 -4.22 -0.80 21.58
CA LYS A 158 -5.29 0.20 21.68
C LYS A 158 -5.15 1.26 20.59
N LEU A 159 -6.26 1.87 20.21
CA LEU A 159 -6.25 2.98 19.24
C LEU A 159 -5.57 4.22 19.83
N THR A 160 -4.68 4.84 19.06
CA THR A 160 -4.17 6.19 19.36
C THR A 160 -4.98 7.21 18.57
N ASN A 161 -5.41 8.30 19.22
CA ASN A 161 -6.19 9.35 18.55
C ASN A 161 -7.35 8.78 17.70
N PRO A 162 -8.28 8.00 18.31
CA PRO A 162 -9.49 7.58 17.65
C PRO A 162 -10.29 8.78 17.08
N GLY A 163 -11.21 8.47 16.17
CA GLY A 163 -11.99 9.46 15.46
C GLY A 163 -11.99 9.24 13.95
N ILE A 164 -12.22 10.30 13.18
CA ILE A 164 -12.36 10.24 11.72
C ILE A 164 -11.03 10.17 10.94
N THR A 165 -9.90 10.33 11.64
CA THR A 165 -8.55 10.24 11.04
C THR A 165 -8.07 8.79 11.01
N ASN A 166 -8.11 8.13 12.17
CA ASN A 166 -7.61 6.77 12.36
C ASN A 166 -8.74 5.76 12.27
N VAL A 167 -9.20 5.55 11.04
CA VAL A 167 -10.35 4.71 10.67
C VAL A 167 -9.94 3.30 10.28
N LEU A 168 -10.90 2.38 10.23
CA LEU A 168 -10.66 0.99 9.78
C LEU A 168 -11.08 0.82 8.33
N TRP A 169 -10.30 0.05 7.58
CA TRP A 169 -10.50 -0.19 6.14
C TRP A 169 -10.71 -1.68 5.81
N ASN A 170 -11.39 -1.97 4.70
CA ASN A 170 -11.57 -3.35 4.21
C ASN A 170 -10.28 -3.95 3.61
N ALA A 171 -9.35 -3.08 3.19
CA ALA A 171 -7.98 -3.35 2.76
C ALA A 171 -7.12 -2.14 3.17
N PRO A 172 -5.79 -2.26 3.34
CA PRO A 172 -4.95 -1.10 3.63
C PRO A 172 -5.25 0.07 2.67
N TYR A 173 -5.20 1.30 3.16
CA TYR A 173 -5.63 2.46 2.37
C TYR A 173 -4.91 2.51 1.02
N ARG A 174 -5.68 2.59 -0.07
CA ARG A 174 -5.20 2.56 -1.46
C ARG A 174 -4.32 1.34 -1.84
N SER A 175 -4.37 0.25 -1.10
CA SER A 175 -3.79 -1.04 -1.55
C SER A 175 -4.65 -1.74 -2.59
N GLN A 176 -5.93 -1.39 -2.69
CA GLN A 176 -6.87 -1.98 -3.65
C GLN A 176 -7.69 -0.87 -4.32
N TYR A 177 -8.07 -1.09 -5.57
CA TYR A 177 -9.07 -0.24 -6.21
C TYR A 177 -10.38 -0.33 -5.43
N ARG A 178 -10.90 0.83 -4.99
CA ARG A 178 -12.07 0.94 -4.10
C ARG A 178 -11.87 0.31 -2.72
N ALA A 179 -10.67 0.42 -2.16
CA ALA A 179 -10.51 0.28 -0.71
C ALA A 179 -11.48 1.26 -0.01
N GLU A 180 -12.24 0.77 0.96
CA GLU A 180 -13.32 1.51 1.62
C GLU A 180 -13.19 1.42 3.14
N LYS A 181 -13.69 2.44 3.84
CA LYS A 181 -13.74 2.44 5.30
C LYS A 181 -14.80 1.43 5.75
N THR A 182 -14.43 0.50 6.62
CA THR A 182 -15.38 -0.39 7.30
C THR A 182 -15.96 0.25 8.55
N ILE A 183 -15.16 1.10 9.21
CA ILE A 183 -15.54 1.93 10.36
C ILE A 183 -14.98 3.32 10.07
N ASP A 184 -15.83 4.32 9.89
CA ASP A 184 -15.48 5.68 9.46
C ASP A 184 -15.28 6.67 10.62
N ASP A 185 -15.68 6.30 11.82
CA ASP A 185 -15.39 6.98 13.08
C ASP A 185 -15.01 5.96 14.16
N THR A 186 -13.80 6.08 14.70
CA THR A 186 -13.31 5.17 15.74
C THR A 186 -13.39 5.74 17.16
N GLU A 187 -13.89 6.96 17.34
CA GLU A 187 -14.05 7.61 18.65
C GLU A 187 -14.74 6.70 19.70
N PRO A 188 -15.84 5.98 19.36
CA PRO A 188 -16.55 5.13 20.33
C PRO A 188 -15.75 3.91 20.83
N TYR A 189 -14.62 3.60 20.19
CA TYR A 189 -13.78 2.44 20.50
C TYR A 189 -12.46 2.86 21.18
N GLY A 190 -12.33 4.14 21.54
CA GLY A 190 -11.18 4.66 22.28
C GLY A 190 -10.96 3.90 23.59
N GLY A 191 -9.71 3.48 23.85
CA GLY A 191 -9.33 2.78 25.07
C GLY A 191 -9.67 1.29 25.12
N GLU A 192 -10.37 0.75 24.11
CA GLU A 192 -10.68 -0.69 24.01
C GLU A 192 -9.52 -1.50 23.47
N ASN A 193 -9.49 -2.79 23.84
CA ASN A 193 -8.45 -3.69 23.39
C ASN A 193 -8.79 -4.32 22.03
N PHE A 194 -7.80 -4.28 21.15
CA PHE A 194 -7.82 -4.94 19.87
C PHE A 194 -6.68 -5.95 19.79
N THR A 195 -6.88 -7.03 19.03
CA THR A 195 -5.85 -7.98 18.69
C THR A 195 -5.41 -7.77 17.24
N VAL A 196 -4.11 -7.53 17.04
CA VAL A 196 -3.46 -7.57 15.72
C VAL A 196 -3.38 -9.02 15.27
N THR A 197 -3.97 -9.30 14.11
CA THR A 197 -4.00 -10.67 13.54
C THR A 197 -3.25 -10.79 12.23
N LYS A 198 -2.94 -9.67 11.57
CA LYS A 198 -2.12 -9.60 10.35
C LYS A 198 -1.32 -8.32 10.33
N SER A 199 -0.15 -8.38 9.70
CA SER A 199 0.73 -7.25 9.45
C SER A 199 1.18 -7.26 7.99
N VAL A 200 1.09 -6.13 7.32
CA VAL A 200 1.54 -5.94 5.93
C VAL A 200 2.18 -4.57 5.77
N GLU A 201 2.98 -4.43 4.74
CA GLU A 201 3.57 -3.16 4.34
C GLU A 201 3.23 -2.84 2.88
N MET A 202 2.90 -1.57 2.60
CA MET A 202 2.63 -1.06 1.26
C MET A 202 3.89 -1.13 0.40
N THR A 203 3.79 -1.72 -0.79
CA THR A 203 4.95 -1.94 -1.68
C THR A 203 5.57 -0.68 -2.28
N ARG A 204 4.83 0.44 -2.35
CA ARG A 204 5.32 1.72 -2.89
C ARG A 204 5.73 2.70 -1.82
N GLU A 205 4.89 2.87 -0.79
CA GLU A 205 5.15 3.82 0.29
C GLU A 205 5.94 3.24 1.46
N GLY A 206 6.08 1.92 1.58
CA GLY A 206 6.66 1.28 2.76
C GLY A 206 5.82 1.47 4.03
N THR A 207 4.56 1.89 3.89
CA THR A 207 3.70 2.20 5.03
C THR A 207 3.14 0.91 5.65
N PRO A 208 3.36 0.65 6.96
CA PRO A 208 2.85 -0.53 7.63
C PRO A 208 1.37 -0.41 8.00
N TYR A 209 0.64 -1.52 7.88
CA TYR A 209 -0.75 -1.67 8.26
C TYR A 209 -0.97 -2.93 9.08
N TYR A 210 -1.79 -2.80 10.11
CA TYR A 210 -2.25 -3.92 10.92
C TYR A 210 -3.71 -4.23 10.62
N TYR A 211 -4.07 -5.52 10.60
CA TYR A 211 -5.47 -5.94 10.68
C TYR A 211 -5.80 -6.19 12.15
N ILE A 212 -6.67 -5.35 12.71
CA ILE A 212 -7.05 -5.40 14.10
C ILE A 212 -8.48 -5.90 14.25
N VAL A 213 -8.74 -6.63 15.33
CA VAL A 213 -10.05 -7.15 15.72
C VAL A 213 -10.31 -6.79 17.17
N ASN A 214 -11.40 -6.10 17.46
CA ASN A 214 -11.78 -5.76 18.84
C ASN A 214 -12.05 -7.05 19.64
N GLN A 215 -11.54 -7.13 20.87
CA GLN A 215 -11.60 -8.35 21.68
C GLN A 215 -13.02 -8.66 22.16
N ASP A 216 -13.77 -7.65 22.56
CA ASP A 216 -15.13 -7.81 23.10
C ASP A 216 -16.20 -7.77 21.99
N ARG A 217 -15.89 -7.11 20.87
CA ARG A 217 -16.81 -6.92 19.73
C ARG A 217 -16.14 -7.25 18.40
N PRO A 218 -15.97 -8.54 18.04
CA PRO A 218 -15.22 -8.96 16.84
C PRO A 218 -15.78 -8.46 15.50
N SER A 219 -16.99 -7.91 15.46
CA SER A 219 -17.53 -7.21 14.29
C SER A 219 -16.80 -5.90 13.99
N ILE A 220 -16.18 -5.27 15.00
CA ILE A 220 -15.33 -4.09 14.87
C ILE A 220 -13.92 -4.55 14.50
N ARG A 221 -13.63 -4.50 13.20
CA ARG A 221 -12.38 -5.00 12.62
C ARG A 221 -12.07 -4.32 11.30
N GLY A 222 -10.78 -4.34 10.95
CA GLY A 222 -10.31 -3.85 9.66
C GLY A 222 -8.82 -3.54 9.68
N TRP A 223 -8.34 -3.06 8.54
CA TRP A 223 -6.98 -2.57 8.38
C TRP A 223 -6.85 -1.14 8.91
N ILE A 224 -5.80 -0.89 9.68
CA ILE A 224 -5.47 0.43 10.21
C ILE A 224 -3.96 0.68 10.01
N TYR A 225 -3.58 1.95 9.86
CA TYR A 225 -2.17 2.33 9.85
C TYR A 225 -1.52 1.86 11.17
N ALA A 226 -0.36 1.21 11.10
CA ALA A 226 0.26 0.64 12.30
C ALA A 226 0.61 1.70 13.36
N GLY A 227 0.96 2.92 12.92
CA GLY A 227 1.21 4.04 13.83
C GLY A 227 -0.06 4.69 14.42
N ALA A 228 -1.25 4.15 14.14
CA ALA A 228 -2.51 4.57 14.74
C ALA A 228 -2.97 3.64 15.87
N VAL A 229 -2.11 2.72 16.31
CA VAL A 229 -2.31 1.90 17.49
C VAL A 229 -1.05 1.88 18.35
N ILE A 230 -1.22 1.60 19.63
CA ILE A 230 -0.13 1.36 20.57
C ILE A 230 -0.24 -0.03 21.16
N GLU A 231 0.90 -0.70 21.31
CA GLU A 231 1.00 -1.95 22.03
C GLU A 231 0.60 -1.74 23.49
N GLN A 232 -0.30 -2.60 23.99
CA GLN A 232 -0.59 -2.66 25.41
C GLN A 232 0.60 -3.23 26.13
N VAL A 233 1.23 -2.43 26.98
CA VAL A 233 2.22 -2.95 27.90
C VAL A 233 1.48 -3.72 29.01
N PRO A 234 1.87 -4.98 29.29
CA PRO A 234 1.24 -5.78 30.33
C PRO A 234 1.20 -5.01 31.65
N VAL A 235 0.04 -5.05 32.31
CA VAL A 235 -0.05 -4.61 33.71
C VAL A 235 0.88 -5.55 34.51
N PRO A 236 1.82 -5.01 35.30
CA PRO A 236 2.73 -5.81 36.09
C PRO A 236 1.96 -6.75 37.03
N THR A 237 2.46 -7.96 37.17
CA THR A 237 2.05 -8.86 38.25
C THR A 237 2.76 -8.43 39.53
N ASP A 238 2.02 -8.25 40.61
CA ASP A 238 2.58 -7.98 41.94
C ASP A 238 3.46 -9.17 42.42
N PRO A 239 4.61 -8.91 43.08
CA PRO A 239 5.14 -7.60 43.46
C PRO A 239 5.87 -6.90 42.30
N VAL A 240 5.63 -5.59 42.16
CA VAL A 240 6.37 -4.77 41.20
C VAL A 240 7.87 -4.69 41.57
N PRO A 241 8.81 -4.99 40.65
CA PRO A 241 10.24 -4.89 40.93
C PRO A 241 10.66 -3.46 41.32
N ASN A 242 11.56 -3.35 42.30
CA ASN A 242 12.03 -2.09 42.90
C ASN A 242 12.95 -1.23 42.00
N ASN A 243 13.00 -1.53 40.71
CA ASN A 243 13.81 -0.85 39.71
C ASN A 243 13.00 -0.51 38.43
N VAL A 244 11.68 -0.61 38.49
CA VAL A 244 10.79 -0.40 37.33
C VAL A 244 9.99 0.88 37.48
N VAL A 245 9.74 1.60 36.39
CA VAL A 245 8.75 2.68 36.30
C VAL A 245 7.84 2.43 35.10
N PHE A 246 6.54 2.66 35.27
CA PHE A 246 5.57 2.60 34.16
C PHE A 246 5.37 4.00 33.63
N ALA A 247 5.86 4.30 32.42
CA ALA A 247 5.53 5.57 31.81
C ALA A 247 4.18 5.46 31.10
N LYS A 248 3.30 6.43 31.30
CA LYS A 248 2.06 6.61 30.55
C LYS A 248 2.17 7.91 29.76
N ILE A 249 2.42 7.79 28.47
CA ILE A 249 2.51 8.91 27.55
C ILE A 249 1.11 9.14 26.99
N ILE A 250 0.60 10.37 27.10
CA ILE A 250 -0.72 10.74 26.57
C ILE A 250 -0.61 11.86 25.55
N ASP A 251 -1.49 11.86 24.56
CA ASP A 251 -1.69 12.98 23.67
C ASP A 251 -2.21 14.19 24.46
N ALA A 252 -1.54 15.34 24.34
CA ALA A 252 -1.88 16.53 25.10
C ALA A 252 -3.22 17.15 24.69
N ASP A 253 -3.67 16.92 23.47
CA ASP A 253 -4.89 17.50 22.92
C ASP A 253 -6.10 16.59 23.21
N SER A 254 -5.96 15.30 22.97
CA SER A 254 -7.06 14.34 23.11
C SER A 254 -7.11 13.62 24.47
N GLY A 255 -6.01 13.60 25.22
CA GLY A 255 -5.87 12.85 26.46
C GLY A 255 -5.71 11.33 26.27
N TYR A 256 -5.61 10.86 25.03
CA TYR A 256 -5.48 9.43 24.72
C TYR A 256 -4.08 8.90 25.01
N GLU A 257 -3.97 7.63 25.39
CA GLU A 257 -2.67 6.97 25.56
C GLU A 257 -1.97 6.81 24.21
N VAL A 258 -0.69 7.19 24.15
CA VAL A 258 0.16 7.16 22.93
C VAL A 258 1.48 6.42 23.14
N GLY A 259 1.72 5.94 24.36
CA GLY A 259 2.80 5.04 24.72
C GLY A 259 2.68 4.64 26.19
N THR A 260 2.95 3.38 26.54
CA THR A 260 2.87 2.89 27.93
C THR A 260 4.10 2.10 28.40
N PRO A 261 5.35 2.47 28.05
CA PRO A 261 6.50 1.58 28.24
C PRO A 261 6.74 1.24 29.72
N THR A 262 7.09 -0.02 29.97
CA THR A 262 7.69 -0.47 31.23
C THR A 262 9.19 -0.22 31.15
N LEU A 263 9.68 0.75 31.91
CA LEU A 263 11.09 1.15 31.93
C LEU A 263 11.79 0.48 33.10
N THR A 264 12.76 -0.39 32.82
CA THR A 264 13.53 -1.10 33.84
C THR A 264 14.90 -0.48 33.96
N ASN A 265 15.23 0.02 35.15
CA ASN A 265 16.57 0.51 35.42
C ASN A 265 17.54 -0.67 35.60
N THR A 266 18.42 -0.83 34.62
CA THR A 266 19.55 -1.77 34.65
C THR A 266 20.87 -1.09 35.01
N ASN A 267 20.88 0.25 35.07
CA ASN A 267 22.03 1.06 35.44
C ASN A 267 22.06 1.27 36.95
N THR A 268 22.90 0.49 37.63
CA THR A 268 23.07 0.53 39.09
C THR A 268 23.62 1.86 39.61
N SER A 269 24.14 2.74 38.75
CA SER A 269 24.59 4.08 39.15
C SER A 269 23.44 5.08 39.31
N LEU A 270 22.25 4.79 38.75
CA LEU A 270 21.07 5.64 38.85
C LEU A 270 20.21 5.16 40.03
N THR A 271 20.45 5.71 41.22
CA THR A 271 19.83 5.22 42.46
C THR A 271 18.38 5.69 42.66
N ASN A 272 17.89 6.64 41.85
CA ASN A 272 16.51 7.13 41.94
C ASN A 272 15.80 7.13 40.58
N ALA A 273 14.48 6.96 40.62
CA ALA A 273 13.64 6.81 39.44
C ALA A 273 13.58 8.08 38.58
N ALA A 274 13.64 9.27 39.17
CA ALA A 274 13.63 10.53 38.42
C ALA A 274 14.86 10.68 37.51
N ALA A 275 16.05 10.40 38.05
CA ALA A 275 17.30 10.42 37.27
C ALA A 275 17.28 9.38 36.15
N PHE A 276 16.76 8.18 36.43
CA PHE A 276 16.58 7.13 35.42
C PHE A 276 15.61 7.55 34.32
N LEU A 277 14.40 8.00 34.66
CA LEU A 277 13.40 8.45 33.69
C LEU A 277 13.89 9.61 32.84
N THR A 278 14.70 10.51 33.40
CA THR A 278 15.30 11.61 32.62
C THR A 278 16.17 11.07 31.48
N THR A 279 16.85 9.94 31.67
CA THR A 279 17.64 9.30 30.59
C THR A 279 16.80 8.55 29.55
N GLU A 280 15.56 8.19 29.89
CA GLU A 280 14.66 7.43 29.01
C GLU A 280 13.69 8.35 28.26
N LEU A 281 13.02 9.26 28.95
CA LEU A 281 12.03 10.17 28.38
C LEU A 281 12.56 11.59 28.16
N GLY A 282 13.74 11.95 28.69
CA GLY A 282 14.20 13.32 28.74
C GLY A 282 13.56 14.08 29.91
N ASN A 283 13.55 15.41 29.84
CA ASN A 283 13.02 16.26 30.91
C ASN A 283 11.53 16.64 30.74
N GLY A 284 10.86 16.09 29.72
CA GLY A 284 9.46 16.41 29.46
C GLY A 284 9.21 17.76 28.78
N SER A 285 10.27 18.44 28.32
CA SER A 285 10.21 19.80 27.76
C SER A 285 10.97 19.94 26.43
N THR A 286 12.27 20.24 26.46
CA THR A 286 13.12 20.40 25.26
C THR A 286 14.04 19.20 25.03
N ASP A 287 14.23 18.39 26.06
CA ASP A 287 14.93 17.13 25.97
C ASP A 287 13.89 16.01 25.80
N GLU A 288 13.94 15.37 24.64
CA GLU A 288 13.05 14.29 24.20
C GLU A 288 13.81 12.95 24.11
N ALA A 289 14.97 12.82 24.78
CA ALA A 289 15.92 11.71 24.77
C ALA A 289 15.53 10.49 23.92
N LYS A 290 14.57 9.67 24.41
CA LYS A 290 14.03 8.52 23.68
C LYS A 290 12.51 8.53 23.55
N LEU A 291 11.86 9.69 23.69
CA LEU A 291 10.40 9.81 23.50
C LEU A 291 9.96 9.20 22.17
N GLY A 292 10.66 9.49 21.08
CA GLY A 292 10.33 8.95 19.75
C GLY A 292 10.44 7.42 19.65
N ALA A 293 11.19 6.76 20.54
CA ALA A 293 11.23 5.30 20.61
C ALA A 293 9.99 4.71 21.30
N TYR A 294 9.39 5.45 22.24
CA TYR A 294 8.24 5.02 23.04
C TYR A 294 6.89 5.54 22.54
N ALA A 295 6.90 6.69 21.87
CA ALA A 295 5.76 7.31 21.22
C ALA A 295 6.22 7.88 19.85
N PRO A 296 6.39 7.02 18.83
CA PRO A 296 6.85 7.46 17.51
C PRO A 296 5.97 8.56 16.91
N GLY A 297 6.60 9.62 16.40
CA GLY A 297 5.89 10.77 15.81
C GLY A 297 5.35 11.79 16.82
N TYR A 298 5.56 11.57 18.12
CA TYR A 298 5.24 12.53 19.18
C TYR A 298 6.47 13.34 19.60
N THR A 299 6.23 14.57 20.04
CA THR A 299 7.24 15.53 20.49
C THR A 299 6.74 16.31 21.70
N TYR A 300 7.65 16.79 22.54
CA TYR A 300 7.38 17.76 23.60
C TYR A 300 7.50 19.20 23.10
N SER A 301 8.27 19.43 22.03
CA SER A 301 8.62 20.75 21.50
C SER A 301 7.39 21.65 21.29
N THR A 302 6.30 21.08 20.79
CA THR A 302 5.04 21.79 20.49
C THR A 302 4.06 21.88 21.66
N LEU A 303 4.37 21.35 22.84
CA LEU A 303 3.51 21.43 24.03
C LEU A 303 3.37 22.86 24.57
N SER A 304 2.27 23.11 25.28
CA SER A 304 2.11 24.35 26.04
C SER A 304 3.13 24.44 27.19
N ALA A 305 3.43 25.65 27.65
CA ALA A 305 4.32 25.84 28.80
C ALA A 305 3.79 25.14 30.07
N ALA A 306 2.47 25.11 30.24
CA ALA A 306 1.81 24.41 31.34
C ALA A 306 2.04 22.89 31.27
N ASP A 307 1.88 22.29 30.08
CA ASP A 307 2.09 20.84 29.90
C ASP A 307 3.56 20.45 30.10
N LYS A 308 4.50 21.28 29.60
CA LYS A 308 5.95 21.07 29.84
C LYS A 308 6.28 21.12 31.33
N SER A 309 5.71 22.08 32.07
CA SER A 309 5.87 22.19 33.53
C SER A 309 5.27 21.00 34.27
N ALA A 310 4.13 20.50 33.82
CA ALA A 310 3.48 19.31 34.38
C ALA A 310 4.33 18.05 34.15
N ASN A 311 4.85 17.85 32.93
CA ASN A 311 5.74 16.74 32.60
C ASN A 311 7.01 16.76 33.44
N TYR A 312 7.67 17.91 33.53
CA TYR A 312 8.87 18.07 34.35
C TYR A 312 8.61 17.67 35.81
N SER A 313 7.48 18.12 36.37
CA SER A 313 7.09 17.79 37.74
C SER A 313 6.77 16.30 37.90
N ALA A 314 6.12 15.67 36.91
CA ALA A 314 5.81 14.24 36.95
C ALA A 314 7.08 13.38 36.92
N ILE A 315 8.06 13.73 36.07
CA ILE A 315 9.35 13.03 35.97
C ILE A 315 10.18 13.25 37.23
N ALA A 316 10.26 14.48 37.75
CA ALA A 316 11.05 14.81 38.94
C ALA A 316 10.54 14.09 40.21
N ASN A 317 9.24 13.83 40.30
CA ASN A 317 8.62 13.15 41.46
C ASN A 317 8.43 11.63 41.25
N ALA A 318 9.00 11.06 40.19
CA ALA A 318 8.85 9.65 39.90
C ALA A 318 9.44 8.74 40.98
N ALA A 319 8.77 7.61 41.21
CA ALA A 319 9.24 6.56 42.11
C ALA A 319 9.26 5.20 41.39
N TYR A 320 10.15 4.31 41.83
CA TYR A 320 10.10 2.92 41.37
C TYR A 320 8.80 2.27 41.84
N GLY A 321 8.20 1.47 40.97
CA GLY A 321 6.90 0.85 41.16
C GLY A 321 5.70 1.74 40.84
N SER A 322 5.92 3.02 40.49
CA SER A 322 4.84 3.96 40.16
C SER A 322 4.56 4.07 38.67
N THR A 323 3.37 4.58 38.34
CA THR A 323 3.04 5.06 36.99
C THR A 323 3.27 6.56 36.89
N VAL A 324 4.13 6.98 35.96
CA VAL A 324 4.41 8.38 35.66
C VAL A 324 3.72 8.77 34.38
N THR A 325 2.79 9.73 34.44
CA THR A 325 2.10 10.22 33.24
C THR A 325 2.79 11.45 32.68
N VAL A 326 3.10 11.44 31.39
CA VAL A 326 3.64 12.58 30.64
C VAL A 326 2.79 12.85 29.41
N LYS A 327 2.62 14.12 29.05
CA LYS A 327 1.94 14.56 27.84
C LYS A 327 2.93 14.68 26.69
N ALA A 328 2.51 14.38 25.47
CA ALA A 328 3.23 14.66 24.24
C ALA A 328 2.23 15.10 23.17
N ARG A 329 2.70 15.70 22.07
CA ARG A 329 1.85 16.12 20.96
C ARG A 329 2.42 15.61 19.64
N LEU A 330 1.58 15.26 18.67
CA LEU A 330 2.02 14.80 17.34
C LEU A 330 2.90 15.88 16.66
N ALA A 331 4.12 15.53 16.25
CA ALA A 331 5.11 16.44 15.67
C ALA A 331 4.67 17.04 14.33
N SER A 332 3.89 16.26 13.59
CA SER A 332 3.03 16.73 12.51
C SER A 332 1.66 16.19 12.87
N LYS A 333 0.59 17.00 12.83
CA LYS A 333 -0.74 16.42 12.62
C LYS A 333 -0.56 15.43 11.46
N ALA A 334 -0.79 14.14 11.70
CA ALA A 334 -0.73 13.11 10.66
C ALA A 334 -1.42 13.71 9.44
N PRO A 335 -0.87 13.61 8.22
CA PRO A 335 -1.29 14.44 7.09
C PRO A 335 -2.80 14.30 6.86
N ALA A 336 -3.56 15.14 7.55
CA ALA A 336 -5.00 15.22 7.47
C ALA A 336 -5.39 15.83 6.12
N ASP A 337 -4.44 16.52 5.50
CA ASP A 337 -4.59 17.22 4.23
C ASP A 337 -4.51 16.34 2.97
N THR A 338 -4.52 15.01 3.07
CA THR A 338 -4.62 14.17 1.85
C THR A 338 -5.64 13.03 1.86
N LEU A 339 -6.46 12.90 2.92
CA LEU A 339 -7.53 11.90 2.98
C LEU A 339 -8.94 12.48 2.76
N VAL A 340 -9.04 13.62 2.09
CA VAL A 340 -10.30 14.06 1.47
C VAL A 340 -10.29 13.61 0.00
N ASP A 341 -10.69 12.37 -0.28
CA ASP A 341 -11.13 12.02 -1.63
C ASP A 341 -12.54 12.60 -1.82
N ALA A 342 -12.60 13.87 -2.22
CA ALA A 342 -13.83 14.63 -2.50
C ALA A 342 -14.71 14.04 -3.63
N THR A 343 -14.39 12.85 -4.15
CA THR A 343 -15.03 12.28 -5.34
C THR A 343 -15.82 11.00 -5.09
N LEU A 344 -15.98 10.52 -3.85
CA LEU A 344 -16.90 9.40 -3.55
C LEU A 344 -18.38 9.81 -3.49
N ALA A 345 -18.70 11.11 -3.57
CA ALA A 345 -20.08 11.60 -3.53
C ALA A 345 -20.85 11.50 -4.87
N ASN A 346 -20.22 11.12 -5.99
CA ASN A 346 -20.88 11.16 -7.32
C ASN A 346 -20.68 9.90 -8.17
N ALA A 347 -21.00 8.73 -7.60
CA ALA A 347 -21.10 7.50 -8.39
C ALA A 347 -22.42 6.74 -8.14
N THR A 348 -23.53 7.48 -8.17
CA THR A 348 -24.86 6.93 -8.45
C THR A 348 -25.47 7.71 -9.62
N LYS A 349 -25.19 7.24 -10.83
CA LYS A 349 -26.09 7.27 -11.99
C LYS A 349 -25.54 6.38 -13.10
#